data_AF-A0A8J3A5A9-F1
#
_entry.id   AF-A0A8J3A5A9-F1
#
_cell.length_a   1.000
_cell.length_b   1.000
_cell.length_c   1.000
_cell.angle_alpha   90.00
_cell.angle_beta   90.00
_cell.angle_gamma   90.00
#
_symmetry.space_group_name_H-M   'P 1'
#
loop_
_entity.id
_entity.type
_entity.pdbx_description
1 polymer ?
#
loop_
_entity_poly.entity_id
_entity_poly.type
_entity_poly.pdbx_seq_one_letter_code
_entity_poly.pdbx_strand_id
1 'polypeptide(L)'
;MFKRKPDLPESHLDAWWAFVDCAEVIEGGRRVLLGTLPTGRVEPAPIAVGTDAVRQAVTDARAWMPRWHLDEIDHEWQDCARALDEATEGADEIDQVAASTRELEELLEACQSVIDPLDSFADAERAFRRRWRLPRERR
;
A
#
# COMPACT_ATOMS: atom_id res chain seq x y z
N MET A 1 26.49 23.17 -7.56
CA MET A 1 25.35 24.09 -7.32
C MET A 1 24.10 23.24 -7.16
N PHE A 2 23.57 23.09 -5.95
CA PHE A 2 22.36 22.29 -5.73
C PHE A 2 21.14 23.10 -6.18
N LYS A 3 20.43 22.63 -7.22
CA LYS A 3 19.18 23.24 -7.66
C LYS A 3 18.10 22.93 -6.62
N ARG A 4 17.49 23.96 -6.04
CA ARG A 4 16.38 23.81 -5.09
C ARG A 4 15.19 23.15 -5.81
N LYS A 5 14.53 22.18 -5.16
CA LYS A 5 13.32 21.55 -5.71
C LYS A 5 12.21 22.59 -5.86
N PRO A 6 11.46 22.58 -6.98
CA PRO A 6 10.30 23.46 -7.16
C PRO A 6 9.19 23.09 -6.16
N ASP A 7 8.31 24.04 -5.89
CA ASP A 7 7.05 23.74 -5.21
C ASP A 7 6.15 22.86 -6.07
N LEU A 8 5.30 22.06 -5.42
CA LEU A 8 4.25 21.32 -6.11
C LEU A 8 3.28 22.31 -6.77
N PRO A 9 3.01 22.20 -8.09
CA PRO A 9 2.04 23.06 -8.76
C PRO A 9 0.66 22.97 -8.11
N GLU A 10 -0.08 24.08 -8.09
CA GLU A 10 -1.45 24.10 -7.52
C GLU A 10 -2.37 23.08 -8.22
N SER A 11 -2.19 22.88 -9.52
CA SER A 11 -2.91 21.86 -10.30
C SER A 11 -2.66 20.42 -9.86
N HIS A 12 -1.59 20.16 -9.09
CA HIS A 12 -1.22 18.81 -8.61
C HIS A 12 -1.51 18.62 -7.11
N LEU A 13 -2.04 19.62 -6.42
CA LEU A 13 -2.35 19.52 -4.99
C LEU A 13 -3.38 18.43 -4.70
N ASP A 14 -4.44 18.37 -5.51
CA ASP A 14 -5.49 17.35 -5.36
C ASP A 14 -4.95 15.94 -5.58
N ALA A 15 -4.06 15.77 -6.57
CA ALA A 15 -3.39 14.50 -6.83
C ALA A 15 -2.51 14.07 -5.66
N TRP A 16 -1.74 14.99 -5.08
CA TRP A 16 -0.92 14.68 -3.90
C TRP A 16 -1.78 14.21 -2.72
N TRP A 17 -2.88 14.91 -2.42
CA TRP A 17 -3.74 14.50 -1.31
C TRP A 17 -4.50 13.21 -1.59
N ALA A 18 -4.95 13.00 -2.82
CA ALA A 18 -5.54 11.72 -3.23
C ALA A 18 -4.55 10.56 -3.11
N PHE A 19 -3.27 10.79 -3.42
CA PHE A 19 -2.22 9.79 -3.18
C PHE A 19 -2.03 9.51 -1.68
N VAL A 20 -1.98 10.54 -0.83
CA VAL A 20 -1.85 10.38 0.64
C VAL A 20 -3.02 9.58 1.20
N ASP A 21 -4.26 9.94 0.83
CA ASP A 21 -5.47 9.25 1.25
C ASP A 21 -5.44 7.77 0.78
N CYS A 22 -5.00 7.52 -0.46
CA CYS A 22 -4.83 6.17 -1.02
C CYS A 22 -3.80 5.33 -0.25
N ALA A 23 -2.61 5.90 0.01
CA ALA A 23 -1.53 5.22 0.72
C ALA A 23 -1.93 4.92 2.17
N GLU A 24 -2.68 5.80 2.84
CA GLU A 24 -3.18 5.56 4.19
C GLU A 24 -4.17 4.39 4.26
N VAL A 25 -5.04 4.25 3.26
CA VAL A 25 -5.95 3.08 3.13
C VAL A 25 -5.16 1.78 3.04
N ILE A 26 -4.14 1.72 2.18
CA ILE A 26 -3.28 0.54 2.02
C ILE A 26 -2.53 0.21 3.30
N GLU A 27 -1.93 1.21 3.94
CA GLU A 27 -1.24 1.02 5.23
C GLU A 27 -2.19 0.56 6.33
N GLY A 28 -3.45 1.00 6.31
CA GLY A 28 -4.50 0.48 7.18
C GLY A 28 -4.69 -1.03 7.01
N GLY A 29 -4.85 -1.50 5.77
CA GLY A 29 -4.96 -2.93 5.46
C GLY A 29 -3.74 -3.74 5.91
N ARG A 30 -2.52 -3.27 5.59
CA ARG A 30 -1.25 -3.93 5.99
C ARG A 30 -1.16 -4.10 7.51
N ARG A 31 -1.50 -3.06 8.28
CA ARG A 31 -1.45 -3.11 9.75
C ARG A 31 -2.42 -4.13 10.32
N VAL A 32 -3.62 -4.26 9.74
CA VAL A 32 -4.60 -5.27 10.19
C VAL A 32 -4.08 -6.67 9.90
N LEU A 33 -3.57 -6.93 8.68
CA LEU A 33 -2.97 -8.23 8.34
C LEU A 33 -1.84 -8.60 9.28
N LEU A 34 -0.86 -7.71 9.46
CA LEU A 34 0.27 -7.94 10.37
C LEU A 34 -0.18 -8.18 11.82
N GLY A 35 -1.28 -7.55 12.25
CA GLY A 35 -1.87 -7.74 13.56
C GLY A 35 -2.51 -9.12 13.79
N THR A 36 -2.77 -9.89 12.73
CA THR A 36 -3.27 -11.27 12.82
C THR A 36 -2.16 -12.32 12.94
N LEU A 37 -0.89 -11.92 12.81
CA LEU A 37 0.24 -12.83 12.93
C LEU A 37 0.54 -13.14 14.40
N PRO A 38 0.83 -14.40 14.77
CA PRO A 38 1.11 -14.81 16.16
C PRO A 38 2.53 -14.44 16.60
N THR A 39 2.89 -13.16 16.50
CA THR A 39 4.25 -12.64 16.80
C THR A 39 4.38 -12.05 18.22
N GLY A 40 3.29 -12.04 18.99
CA GLY A 40 3.21 -11.40 20.31
C GLY A 40 2.65 -12.30 21.42
N ARG A 41 2.35 -11.69 22.58
CA ARG A 41 1.79 -12.38 23.77
C ARG A 41 0.25 -12.40 23.82
N VAL A 42 -0.40 -11.76 22.86
CA VAL A 42 -1.87 -11.66 22.77
C VAL A 42 -2.34 -12.66 21.73
N GLU A 43 -3.46 -13.33 22.00
CA GLU A 43 -4.13 -14.19 21.03
C GLU A 43 -4.50 -13.36 19.79
N PRO A 44 -3.95 -13.65 18.61
CA PRO A 44 -4.26 -12.87 17.42
C PRO A 44 -5.70 -13.13 16.95
N ALA A 45 -6.25 -12.16 16.23
CA ALA A 45 -7.47 -12.40 15.48
C ALA A 45 -7.22 -13.46 14.37
N PRO A 46 -8.26 -14.15 13.88
CA PRO A 46 -8.11 -15.07 12.77
C PRO A 46 -7.49 -14.39 11.55
N ILE A 47 -6.59 -15.08 10.85
CA ILE A 47 -5.90 -14.58 9.64
C ILE A 47 -6.86 -14.03 8.58
N ALA A 48 -8.05 -14.63 8.45
CA ALA A 48 -9.10 -14.21 7.54
C ALA A 48 -9.53 -12.74 7.76
N VAL A 49 -9.47 -12.24 8.99
CA VAL A 49 -9.73 -10.83 9.30
C VAL A 49 -8.67 -9.93 8.64
N GLY A 50 -7.43 -10.39 8.61
CA GLY A 50 -6.31 -9.72 7.97
C GLY A 50 -6.41 -9.71 6.45
N THR A 51 -6.69 -10.86 5.85
CA THR A 51 -6.83 -10.98 4.38
C THR A 51 -8.05 -10.21 3.88
N ASP A 52 -9.19 -10.24 4.58
CA ASP A 52 -10.36 -9.43 4.25
C ASP A 52 -10.09 -7.92 4.34
N ALA A 53 -9.33 -7.49 5.34
CA ALA A 53 -8.94 -6.08 5.47
C ALA A 53 -8.02 -5.63 4.32
N VAL A 54 -7.11 -6.48 3.85
CA VAL A 54 -6.28 -6.20 2.67
C VAL A 54 -7.13 -6.13 1.41
N ARG A 55 -8.04 -7.09 1.18
CA ARG A 55 -8.94 -7.07 0.02
C ARG A 55 -9.78 -5.80 -0.03
N GLN A 56 -10.30 -5.38 1.12
CA GLN A 56 -11.06 -4.13 1.22
C GLN A 56 -10.16 -2.91 0.95
N ALA A 57 -8.98 -2.85 1.55
CA ALA A 57 -8.03 -1.76 1.33
C ALA A 57 -7.61 -1.65 -0.14
N VAL A 58 -7.36 -2.78 -0.82
CA VAL A 58 -7.07 -2.81 -2.25
C VAL A 58 -8.24 -2.29 -3.08
N THR A 59 -9.47 -2.73 -2.77
CA THR A 59 -10.69 -2.26 -3.44
C THR A 59 -10.87 -0.76 -3.29
N ASP A 60 -10.66 -0.23 -2.09
CA ASP A 60 -10.79 1.20 -1.81
C ASP A 60 -9.66 1.99 -2.49
N ALA A 61 -8.41 1.51 -2.42
CA ALA A 61 -7.27 2.13 -3.09
C ALA A 61 -7.46 2.21 -4.61
N ARG A 62 -8.03 1.17 -5.25
CA ARG A 62 -8.39 1.19 -6.68
C ARG A 62 -9.29 2.36 -7.05
N ALA A 63 -10.22 2.75 -6.18
CA ALA A 63 -11.09 3.90 -6.41
C ALA A 63 -10.35 5.25 -6.31
N TRP A 64 -9.25 5.29 -5.56
CA TRP A 64 -8.38 6.47 -5.46
C TRP A 64 -7.39 6.59 -6.60
N MET A 65 -6.94 5.46 -7.18
CA MET A 65 -5.88 5.44 -8.21
C MET A 65 -6.02 6.52 -9.29
N PRO A 66 -7.17 6.67 -9.98
CA PRO A 66 -7.27 7.65 -11.07
C PRO A 66 -7.12 9.11 -10.61
N ARG A 67 -7.35 9.41 -9.34
CA ARG A 67 -7.35 10.78 -8.81
C ARG A 67 -5.96 11.36 -8.58
N TRP A 68 -4.95 10.51 -8.49
CA TRP A 68 -3.57 10.94 -8.26
C TRP A 68 -2.62 10.66 -9.42
N HIS A 69 -3.14 10.13 -10.53
CA HIS A 69 -2.36 9.91 -11.74
C HIS A 69 -1.84 11.24 -12.30
N LEU A 70 -0.54 11.30 -12.56
CA LEU A 70 0.15 12.41 -13.22
C LEU A 70 1.18 11.80 -14.17
N ASP A 71 1.30 12.34 -15.38
CA ASP A 71 2.26 11.87 -16.40
C ASP A 71 3.70 11.83 -15.86
N GLU A 72 4.06 12.75 -14.96
CA GLU A 72 5.40 12.84 -14.39
C GLU A 72 5.80 11.69 -13.46
N ILE A 73 4.84 10.90 -12.98
CA ILE A 73 5.01 9.75 -12.07
C ILE A 73 4.19 8.54 -12.54
N ASP A 74 3.91 8.47 -13.84
CA ASP A 74 3.10 7.40 -14.45
C ASP A 74 3.69 6.01 -14.20
N HIS A 75 5.02 5.88 -14.21
CA HIS A 75 5.70 4.63 -13.89
C HIS A 75 5.37 4.15 -12.47
N GLU A 76 5.55 5.01 -11.46
CA GLU A 76 5.24 4.65 -10.08
C GLU A 76 3.74 4.42 -9.86
N TRP A 77 2.88 5.11 -10.63
CA TRP A 77 1.45 4.85 -10.64
C TRP A 77 1.11 3.45 -11.16
N GLN A 78 1.73 3.03 -12.27
CA GLN A 78 1.55 1.70 -12.84
C GLN A 78 2.09 0.59 -11.92
N ASP A 79 3.22 0.84 -11.26
CA ASP A 79 3.76 -0.10 -10.27
C ASP A 79 2.82 -0.28 -9.09
N CYS A 80 2.25 0.82 -8.56
CA CYS A 80 1.22 0.73 -7.52
C CYS A 80 -0.01 -0.04 -8.04
N ALA A 81 -0.45 0.24 -9.26
CA ALA A 81 -1.60 -0.45 -9.86
C ALA A 81 -1.36 -1.96 -9.97
N ARG A 82 -0.16 -2.38 -10.36
CA ARG A 82 0.23 -3.80 -10.45
C ARG A 82 0.36 -4.44 -9.06
N ALA A 83 0.95 -3.74 -8.10
CA ALA A 83 1.04 -4.21 -6.72
C ALA A 83 -0.33 -4.48 -6.08
N LEU A 84 -1.37 -3.71 -6.45
CA LEU A 84 -2.74 -3.99 -6.01
C LEU A 84 -3.29 -5.30 -6.59
N ASP A 85 -2.95 -5.66 -7.82
CA ASP A 85 -3.32 -6.96 -8.40
C ASP A 85 -2.58 -8.10 -7.67
N GLU A 86 -1.27 -7.97 -7.52
CA GLU A 86 -0.41 -8.94 -6.82
C GLU A 86 -0.88 -9.15 -5.37
N ALA A 87 -1.24 -8.08 -4.65
CA ALA A 87 -1.75 -8.16 -3.28
C ALA A 87 -3.12 -8.85 -3.18
N THR A 88 -3.98 -8.73 -4.22
CA THR A 88 -5.26 -9.43 -4.26
C THR A 88 -5.05 -10.93 -4.42
N GLU A 89 -4.18 -11.32 -5.35
CA GLU A 89 -3.85 -12.72 -5.59
C GLU A 89 -3.16 -13.37 -4.37
N GLY A 90 -2.21 -12.65 -3.76
CA GLY A 90 -1.51 -13.14 -2.58
C GLY A 90 -2.41 -13.26 -1.34
N ALA A 91 -3.48 -12.46 -1.21
CA ALA A 91 -4.43 -12.61 -0.11
C ALA A 91 -5.16 -13.97 -0.15
N ASP A 92 -5.46 -14.47 -1.35
CA ASP A 92 -6.05 -15.79 -1.54
C ASP A 92 -5.05 -16.92 -1.24
N GLU A 93 -3.76 -16.69 -1.50
CA GLU A 93 -2.68 -17.61 -1.15
C GLU A 93 -2.50 -17.73 0.37
N ILE A 94 -2.52 -16.60 1.10
CA ILE A 94 -2.45 -16.59 2.58
C ILE A 94 -3.55 -17.47 3.19
N ASP A 95 -4.79 -17.33 2.71
CA ASP A 95 -5.91 -18.13 3.22
C ASP A 95 -5.72 -19.63 2.94
N GLN A 96 -5.13 -20.00 1.79
CA GLN A 96 -4.82 -21.39 1.44
C GLN A 96 -3.71 -21.96 2.32
N VAL A 97 -2.63 -21.21 2.53
CA VAL A 97 -1.51 -21.60 3.41
C VAL A 97 -2.00 -21.79 4.83
N ALA A 98 -2.76 -20.83 5.37
CA ALA A 98 -3.32 -20.92 6.71
C ALA A 98 -4.27 -22.13 6.91
N ALA A 99 -4.93 -22.58 5.84
CA ALA A 99 -5.78 -23.77 5.88
C ALA A 99 -4.98 -25.10 5.76
N SER A 100 -3.80 -25.07 5.14
CA SER A 100 -3.01 -26.26 4.81
C SER A 100 -1.92 -26.58 5.83
N THR A 101 -1.43 -25.57 6.56
CA THR A 101 -0.30 -25.70 7.48
C THR A 101 -0.54 -25.00 8.82
N ARG A 102 0.31 -25.33 9.81
CA ARG A 102 0.44 -24.57 11.07
C ARG A 102 1.82 -23.96 11.23
N GLU A 103 2.67 -24.07 10.22
CA GLU A 103 4.02 -23.55 10.24
C GLU A 103 3.99 -22.04 10.07
N LEU A 104 4.49 -21.33 11.08
CA LEU A 104 4.49 -19.86 11.09
C LEU A 104 5.36 -19.30 9.97
N GLU A 105 6.47 -19.96 9.64
CA GLU A 105 7.39 -19.50 8.60
C GLU A 105 6.71 -19.46 7.22
N GLU A 106 5.97 -20.50 6.85
CA GLU A 106 5.20 -20.55 5.61
C GLU A 106 4.13 -19.44 5.56
N LEU A 107 3.44 -19.18 6.68
CA LEU A 107 2.46 -18.10 6.76
C LEU A 107 3.11 -16.71 6.65
N LEU A 108 4.29 -16.52 7.25
CA LEU A 108 5.03 -15.27 7.16
C LEU A 108 5.52 -15.00 5.74
N GLU A 109 5.99 -16.03 5.04
CA GLU A 109 6.40 -15.94 3.63
C GLU A 109 5.20 -15.56 2.74
N ALA A 110 4.05 -16.20 2.93
CA ALA A 110 2.81 -15.83 2.22
C ALA A 110 2.35 -14.40 2.54
N CYS A 111 2.54 -13.93 3.77
CA CYS A 111 2.24 -12.53 4.10
C CYS A 111 3.21 -11.55 3.43
N GLN A 112 4.49 -11.91 3.30
CA GLN A 112 5.49 -11.09 2.62
C GLN A 112 5.17 -10.95 1.12
N SER A 113 4.69 -12.00 0.45
CA SER A 113 4.30 -11.92 -0.96
C SER A 113 3.19 -10.90 -1.24
N VAL A 114 2.36 -10.59 -0.24
CA VAL A 114 1.34 -9.51 -0.29
C VAL A 114 1.92 -8.15 0.11
N ILE A 115 2.76 -8.12 1.14
CA ILE A 115 3.23 -6.88 1.77
C ILE A 115 4.32 -6.20 0.95
N ASP A 116 5.22 -6.96 0.35
CA ASP A 116 6.39 -6.42 -0.36
C ASP A 116 6.00 -5.64 -1.63
N PRO A 117 5.10 -6.13 -2.51
CA PRO A 117 4.65 -5.35 -3.67
C PRO A 117 4.07 -3.99 -3.29
N LEU A 118 3.37 -3.91 -2.15
CA LEU A 118 2.73 -2.68 -1.67
C LEU A 118 3.74 -1.60 -1.25
N ASP A 119 5.04 -1.92 -1.11
CA ASP A 119 6.08 -0.91 -0.93
C ASP A 119 6.24 0.03 -2.16
N SER A 120 5.67 -0.34 -3.31
CA SER A 120 5.51 0.55 -4.47
C SER A 120 4.84 1.88 -4.12
N PHE A 121 3.94 1.92 -3.13
CA PHE A 121 3.34 3.17 -2.64
C PHE A 121 4.38 4.06 -1.95
N ALA A 122 5.33 3.48 -1.22
CA ALA A 122 6.45 4.25 -0.66
C ALA A 122 7.37 4.78 -1.77
N ASP A 123 7.54 4.03 -2.85
CA ASP A 123 8.30 4.49 -4.03
C ASP A 123 7.59 5.63 -4.77
N ALA A 124 6.26 5.57 -4.93
CA ALA A 124 5.47 6.67 -5.45
C ALA A 124 5.59 7.93 -4.57
N GLU A 125 5.54 7.78 -3.24
CA GLU A 125 5.75 8.92 -2.33
C GLU A 125 7.15 9.52 -2.50
N ARG A 126 8.18 8.67 -2.62
CA ARG A 126 9.56 9.11 -2.89
C ARG A 126 9.64 9.84 -4.24
N ALA A 127 8.89 9.41 -5.26
CA ALA A 127 8.84 10.07 -6.55
C ALA A 127 8.25 11.49 -6.45
N PHE A 128 7.11 11.67 -5.78
CA PHE A 128 6.55 12.99 -5.46
C PHE A 128 7.59 13.87 -4.74
N ARG A 129 8.20 13.37 -3.66
CA ARG A 129 9.20 14.10 -2.85
C ARG A 129 10.48 14.40 -3.62
N ARG A 130 10.88 13.55 -4.56
CA ARG A 130 12.07 13.74 -5.41
C ARG A 130 11.87 14.91 -6.36
N ARG A 131 10.64 15.07 -6.86
CA ARG A 131 10.31 16.03 -7.91
C ARG A 131 9.86 17.39 -7.38
N TRP A 132 9.13 17.42 -6.26
CA TRP A 132 8.56 18.65 -5.71
C TRP A 132 8.79 18.80 -4.20
N ARG A 133 8.68 20.05 -3.72
CA ARG A 133 8.46 20.36 -2.30
C ARG A 133 6.95 20.24 -2.05
N LEU A 134 6.58 19.27 -1.22
CA LEU A 134 5.19 18.93 -0.94
C LEU A 134 4.62 19.79 0.19
N PRO A 135 3.32 20.12 0.15
CA PRO A 135 2.65 20.83 1.25
C PRO A 135 2.61 19.95 2.51
N ARG A 136 2.64 20.60 3.68
CA ARG A 136 2.51 19.93 4.99
C ARG A 136 1.07 19.78 5.46
N GLU A 137 0.18 20.64 4.97
CA GLU A 137 -1.20 20.76 5.43
C GLU A 137 -2.12 20.88 4.22
N ARG A 138 -3.27 20.24 4.30
CA ARG A 138 -4.37 20.38 3.32
C ARG A 138 -5.01 21.74 3.61
N ARG A 139 -4.89 22.68 2.66
CA ARG A 139 -5.47 24.03 2.77
C ARG A 139 -6.97 24.02 2.53
#